data_AF-A0A843BZ38-F1
#
_entry.id   AF-A0A843BZ38-F1
#
_cell.length_a   1.000
_cell.length_b   1.000
_cell.length_c   1.000
_cell.angle_alpha   90.00
_cell.angle_beta   90.00
_cell.angle_gamma   90.00
#
_symmetry.space_group_name_H-M   'P 1'
#
loop_
_entity.id
_entity.type
_entity.pdbx_description
1 polymer ?
#
loop_
_entity_poly.entity_id
_entity_poly.type
_entity_poly.pdbx_seq_one_letter_code
_entity_poly.pdbx_strand_id
1 'polypeptide(L)'
;IKTAEASKTGAATNIITGFSYGLESVFPPLLGIGVAAVIAYYLCNPLGQGYAVYGIGMAAIGMLSIVGLIISSDAYGPIVDNARGIAEQAGLGDEVIRITDELDAAGNTAKAITKGFAIGAAGLTVIALLATFQAEVALALEDLIANGLITLASGETVESLVALSLLEPKVLLGTFIGIAMPALFSAMLMLGVGRNAERMIKEVRRQFKEIPGLKEGKEGVKPDYVRCVDIATTGALRELLPASTVTIGVTLAVGFIGGFQTLGGFLAGSIFSGLLLALLMSNAGGLWDNAKKYIETGVHGGKGSDAHKAAVVGDMVGDPFKDTAGPSINTMITVMSLVASLFAALIVQYNLFGILGL
;
A
#
# COMPACT_ATOMS: atom_id res chain seq x y z
N ILE A 1 -15.86 9.25 -15.23
CA ILE A 1 -16.77 9.34 -16.41
C ILE A 1 -16.57 8.18 -17.37
N LYS A 2 -15.45 8.06 -18.10
CA LYS A 2 -15.23 6.97 -19.07
C LYS A 2 -15.41 5.56 -18.48
N THR A 3 -14.92 5.31 -17.27
CA THR A 3 -15.13 4.03 -16.57
C THR A 3 -16.60 3.74 -16.26
N ALA A 4 -17.38 4.77 -15.90
CA ALA A 4 -18.82 4.65 -15.69
C ALA A 4 -19.56 4.41 -17.01
N GLU A 5 -19.09 5.03 -18.10
CA GLU A 5 -19.62 4.79 -19.43
C GLU A 5 -19.36 3.36 -19.89
N ALA A 6 -18.16 2.82 -19.61
CA ALA A 6 -17.81 1.44 -19.91
C ALA A 6 -18.71 0.43 -19.20
N SER A 7 -19.31 0.78 -18.04
CA SER A 7 -20.27 -0.08 -17.35
C SER A 7 -21.52 -0.40 -18.18
N LYS A 8 -21.86 0.42 -19.20
CA LYS A 8 -22.98 0.14 -20.13
C LYS A 8 -22.77 -1.17 -20.91
N THR A 9 -21.52 -1.57 -21.13
CA THR A 9 -21.18 -2.79 -21.86
C THR A 9 -20.84 -3.97 -20.95
N GLY A 10 -20.93 -3.77 -19.62
CA GLY A 10 -20.81 -4.83 -18.61
C GLY A 10 -19.65 -4.64 -17.63
N ALA A 11 -19.53 -5.60 -16.70
CA ALA A 11 -18.50 -5.55 -15.65
C ALA A 11 -17.08 -5.74 -16.20
N ALA A 12 -16.90 -6.55 -17.25
CA ALA A 12 -15.58 -6.82 -17.82
C ALA A 12 -14.91 -5.56 -18.39
N THR A 13 -15.66 -4.75 -19.15
CA THR A 13 -15.17 -3.48 -19.72
C THR A 13 -14.95 -2.42 -18.65
N ASN A 14 -15.79 -2.40 -17.60
CA ASN A 14 -15.58 -1.56 -16.42
C ASN A 14 -14.26 -1.91 -15.69
N ILE A 15 -13.99 -3.18 -15.44
CA ILE A 15 -12.75 -3.65 -14.80
C ILE A 15 -11.54 -3.32 -15.66
N ILE A 16 -11.56 -3.65 -16.96
CA ILE A 16 -10.45 -3.34 -17.87
C ILE A 16 -10.15 -1.84 -17.87
N THR A 17 -11.19 -1.02 -17.93
CA THR A 17 -11.04 0.45 -18.00
C THR A 17 -10.49 1.01 -16.70
N GLY A 18 -10.98 0.54 -15.54
CA GLY A 18 -10.47 1.00 -14.24
C GLY A 18 -9.02 0.56 -13.99
N PHE A 19 -8.66 -0.66 -14.36
CA PHE A 19 -7.29 -1.16 -14.22
C PHE A 19 -6.31 -0.40 -15.14
N SER A 20 -6.67 -0.20 -16.41
CA SER A 20 -5.84 0.53 -17.38
C SER A 20 -5.60 1.98 -16.98
N TYR A 21 -6.64 2.71 -16.57
CA TYR A 21 -6.46 4.08 -16.08
C TYR A 21 -5.71 4.12 -14.75
N GLY A 22 -5.84 3.09 -13.92
CA GLY A 22 -4.99 2.88 -12.75
C GLY A 22 -3.51 2.85 -13.14
N LEU A 23 -3.13 2.07 -14.16
CA LEU A 23 -1.75 1.99 -14.65
C LEU A 23 -1.27 3.35 -15.21
N GLU A 24 -2.08 4.02 -16.03
CA GLU A 24 -1.75 5.34 -16.56
C GLU A 24 -1.52 6.38 -15.44
N SER A 25 -2.32 6.31 -14.36
CA SER A 25 -2.25 7.25 -13.25
C SER A 25 -0.96 7.17 -12.43
N VAL A 26 -0.19 6.08 -12.56
CA VAL A 26 1.07 5.89 -11.84
C VAL A 26 2.18 6.79 -12.40
N PHE A 27 2.15 7.09 -13.70
CA PHE A 27 3.25 7.77 -14.37
C PHE A 27 3.51 9.20 -13.84
N PRO A 28 2.51 10.09 -13.72
CA PRO A 28 2.76 11.46 -13.25
C PRO A 28 3.33 11.53 -11.82
N PRO A 29 2.81 10.78 -10.82
CA PRO A 29 3.41 10.74 -9.48
C PRO A 29 4.86 10.23 -9.47
N LEU A 30 5.15 9.14 -10.18
CA LEU A 30 6.52 8.60 -10.24
C LEU A 30 7.51 9.58 -10.87
N LEU A 31 7.10 10.24 -11.97
CA LEU A 31 7.89 11.28 -12.59
C LEU A 31 8.12 12.45 -11.62
N GLY A 32 7.08 12.88 -10.89
CA GLY A 32 7.17 13.93 -9.89
C GLY A 32 8.15 13.61 -8.76
N ILE A 33 8.11 12.38 -8.22
CA ILE A 33 9.05 11.90 -7.19
C ILE A 33 10.48 11.90 -7.73
N GLY A 34 10.69 11.40 -8.95
CA GLY A 34 12.01 11.38 -9.58
C GLY A 34 12.59 12.78 -9.81
N VAL A 35 11.78 13.69 -10.37
CA VAL A 35 12.17 15.09 -10.59
C VAL A 35 12.47 15.79 -9.26
N ALA A 36 11.61 15.62 -8.25
CA ALA A 36 11.83 16.20 -6.92
C ALA A 36 13.12 15.68 -6.27
N ALA A 37 13.39 14.37 -6.35
CA ALA A 37 14.62 13.78 -5.83
C ALA A 37 15.87 14.33 -6.54
N VAL A 38 15.86 14.42 -7.88
CA VAL A 38 16.98 14.97 -8.65
C VAL A 38 17.23 16.43 -8.31
N ILE A 39 16.18 17.25 -8.25
CA ILE A 39 16.30 18.67 -7.89
C ILE A 39 16.87 18.81 -6.47
N ALA A 40 16.30 18.08 -5.50
CA ALA A 40 16.75 18.11 -4.11
C ALA A 40 18.22 17.68 -3.97
N TYR A 41 18.62 16.62 -4.70
CA TYR A 41 20.00 16.14 -4.72
C TYR A 41 20.96 17.23 -5.20
N TYR A 42 20.73 17.78 -6.39
CA TYR A 42 21.66 18.75 -6.99
C TYR A 42 21.65 20.11 -6.27
N LEU A 43 20.56 20.48 -5.63
CA LEU A 43 20.48 21.71 -4.85
C LEU A 43 21.31 21.62 -3.56
N CYS A 44 21.35 20.45 -2.92
CA CYS A 44 22.09 20.25 -1.67
C CYS A 44 23.52 19.71 -1.88
N ASN A 45 23.85 19.13 -3.03
CA ASN A 45 25.19 18.60 -3.33
C ASN A 45 26.34 19.62 -3.12
N PRO A 46 26.20 20.92 -3.45
CA PRO A 46 27.26 21.91 -3.22
C PRO A 46 27.53 22.22 -1.73
N LEU A 47 26.66 21.81 -0.81
CA LEU A 47 26.77 22.13 0.62
C LEU A 47 27.80 21.24 1.36
N GLY A 48 28.25 20.15 0.74
CA GLY A 48 29.26 19.24 1.29
C GLY A 48 28.86 17.77 1.18
N GLN A 49 29.73 16.88 1.66
CA GLN A 49 29.46 15.44 1.66
C GLN A 49 28.23 15.10 2.52
N GLY A 50 27.41 14.16 2.05
CA GLY A 50 26.17 13.72 2.72
C GLY A 50 24.95 14.64 2.54
N TYR A 51 25.15 15.92 2.21
CA TYR A 51 24.03 16.87 2.05
C TYR A 51 23.12 16.55 0.87
N ALA A 52 23.63 15.94 -0.19
CA ALA A 52 22.83 15.60 -1.37
C ALA A 52 21.68 14.64 -1.04
N VAL A 53 21.97 13.56 -0.29
CA VAL A 53 20.97 12.58 0.15
C VAL A 53 20.09 13.17 1.26
N TYR A 54 20.67 13.95 2.17
CA TYR A 54 19.91 14.70 3.17
C TYR A 54 18.85 15.61 2.53
N GLY A 55 19.20 16.29 1.43
CA GLY A 55 18.28 17.10 0.64
C GLY A 55 17.06 16.32 0.16
N ILE A 56 17.25 15.08 -0.31
CA ILE A 56 16.15 14.19 -0.71
C ILE A 56 15.25 13.86 0.50
N GLY A 57 15.84 13.55 1.65
CA GLY A 57 15.09 13.35 2.89
C GLY A 57 14.29 14.58 3.32
N MET A 58 14.88 15.77 3.20
CA MET A 58 14.20 17.04 3.47
C MET A 58 13.08 17.34 2.48
N ALA A 59 13.19 16.92 1.22
CA ALA A 59 12.09 17.02 0.25
C ALA A 59 10.88 16.18 0.67
N ALA A 60 11.11 14.98 1.24
CA ALA A 60 10.03 14.16 1.81
C ALA A 60 9.34 14.86 2.99
N ILE A 61 10.12 15.44 3.91
CA ILE A 61 9.58 16.25 5.01
C ILE A 61 8.79 17.46 4.48
N GLY A 62 9.31 18.13 3.44
CA GLY A 62 8.62 19.24 2.78
C GLY A 62 7.26 18.85 2.21
N MET A 63 7.15 17.68 1.57
CA MET A 63 5.88 17.14 1.08
C MET A 63 4.88 16.89 2.23
N LEU A 64 5.36 16.47 3.40
CA LEU A 64 4.56 16.24 4.60
C LEU A 64 4.45 17.47 5.52
N SER A 65 4.96 18.64 5.14
CA SER A 65 4.87 19.85 5.97
C SER A 65 3.42 20.28 6.26
N ILE A 66 2.49 19.89 5.38
CA ILE A 66 1.05 20.11 5.50
C ILE A 66 0.31 18.86 6.01
N VAL A 67 0.99 17.94 6.71
CA VAL A 67 0.40 16.67 7.18
C VAL A 67 -0.88 16.86 7.99
N GLY A 68 -1.02 17.94 8.76
CA GLY A 68 -2.24 18.26 9.49
C GLY A 68 -3.46 18.45 8.57
N LEU A 69 -3.28 19.09 7.42
CA LEU A 69 -4.33 19.26 6.41
C LEU A 69 -4.62 17.94 5.68
N ILE A 70 -3.58 17.15 5.40
CA ILE A 70 -3.69 15.83 4.75
C ILE A 70 -4.52 14.90 5.64
N ILE A 71 -4.14 14.74 6.91
CA ILE A 71 -4.84 13.86 7.85
C ILE A 71 -6.28 14.35 8.10
N SER A 72 -6.49 15.67 8.23
CA SER A 72 -7.85 16.22 8.38
C SER A 72 -8.74 15.88 7.18
N SER A 73 -8.20 16.02 5.97
CA SER A 73 -8.92 15.73 4.73
C SER A 73 -9.16 14.22 4.54
N ASP A 74 -8.24 13.37 4.98
CA ASP A 74 -8.40 11.91 4.94
C ASP A 74 -9.44 11.45 5.97
N ALA A 75 -9.36 11.96 7.20
CA ALA A 75 -10.30 11.65 8.29
C ALA A 75 -11.73 12.13 8.01
N TYR A 76 -11.88 13.21 7.25
CA TYR A 76 -13.19 13.70 6.82
C TYR A 76 -14.01 12.64 6.07
N GLY A 77 -13.38 11.82 5.21
CA GLY A 77 -14.08 10.78 4.44
C GLY A 77 -14.81 9.75 5.32
N PRO A 78 -14.11 9.01 6.19
CA PRO A 78 -14.73 8.03 7.09
C PRO A 78 -15.76 8.63 8.06
N ILE A 79 -15.60 9.89 8.48
CA ILE A 79 -16.60 10.56 9.34
C ILE A 79 -17.92 10.70 8.60
N VAL A 80 -17.87 11.15 7.35
CA VAL A 80 -19.08 11.35 6.55
C VAL A 80 -19.70 10.04 6.10
N ASP A 81 -18.89 9.02 5.76
CA ASP A 81 -19.39 7.67 5.44
C ASP A 81 -20.19 7.07 6.62
N ASN A 82 -19.66 7.20 7.85
CA ASN A 82 -20.41 6.80 9.05
C ASN A 82 -21.67 7.67 9.28
N ALA A 83 -21.60 8.98 9.02
CA ALA A 83 -22.76 9.86 9.15
C ALA A 83 -23.88 9.47 8.16
N ARG A 84 -23.53 9.13 6.92
CA ARG A 84 -24.43 8.58 5.90
C ARG A 84 -25.07 7.27 6.38
N GLY A 85 -24.25 6.33 6.86
CA GLY A 85 -24.73 5.04 7.37
C GLY A 85 -25.70 5.19 8.54
N ILE A 86 -25.39 6.08 9.50
CA ILE A 86 -26.28 6.40 10.62
C ILE A 86 -27.58 7.03 10.12
N ALA A 87 -27.53 7.96 9.17
CA ALA A 87 -28.72 8.61 8.62
C ALA A 87 -29.66 7.60 7.93
N GLU A 88 -29.11 6.66 7.17
CA GLU A 88 -29.86 5.58 6.52
C GLU A 88 -30.45 4.60 7.56
N GLN A 89 -29.67 4.19 8.56
CA GLN A 89 -30.12 3.26 9.61
C GLN A 89 -31.14 3.88 10.58
N ALA A 90 -31.08 5.19 10.81
CA ALA A 90 -31.99 5.92 11.68
C ALA A 90 -33.24 6.46 10.94
N GLY A 91 -33.32 6.29 9.61
CA GLY A 91 -34.46 6.73 8.82
C GLY A 91 -34.66 8.26 8.80
N LEU A 92 -33.58 9.03 8.77
CA LEU A 92 -33.61 10.51 8.89
C LEU A 92 -34.16 11.25 7.65
N GLY A 93 -34.64 10.52 6.64
CA GLY A 93 -35.26 11.07 5.43
C GLY A 93 -34.28 11.35 4.29
N ASP A 94 -34.84 11.48 3.08
CA ASP A 94 -34.07 11.55 1.82
C ASP A 94 -33.21 12.81 1.70
N GLU A 95 -33.61 13.92 2.33
CA GLU A 95 -32.82 15.16 2.33
C GLU A 95 -31.48 14.96 3.05
N VAL A 96 -31.50 14.37 4.25
CA VAL A 96 -30.29 14.12 5.04
C VAL A 96 -29.39 13.14 4.29
N ILE A 97 -29.97 12.07 3.74
CA ILE A 97 -29.23 11.07 2.95
C ILE A 97 -28.55 11.74 1.76
N ARG A 98 -29.27 12.59 1.00
CA ARG A 98 -28.70 13.30 -0.15
C ARG A 98 -27.53 14.21 0.23
N ILE A 99 -27.66 14.97 1.33
CA ILE A 99 -26.57 15.82 1.83
C ILE A 99 -25.37 14.95 2.20
N THR A 100 -25.58 13.85 2.93
CA THR A 100 -24.47 12.95 3.31
C THR A 100 -23.84 12.24 2.12
N ASP A 101 -24.60 11.90 1.07
CA ASP A 101 -24.09 11.32 -0.17
C ASP A 101 -23.18 12.31 -0.93
N GLU A 102 -23.56 13.60 -0.99
CA GLU A 102 -22.74 14.65 -1.61
C GLU A 102 -21.41 14.84 -0.84
N LEU A 103 -21.48 14.87 0.50
CA LEU A 103 -20.31 15.00 1.36
C LEU A 103 -19.38 13.78 1.27
N ASP A 104 -19.94 12.56 1.16
CA ASP A 104 -19.20 11.29 1.04
C ASP A 104 -18.48 11.18 -0.31
N ALA A 105 -19.12 11.65 -1.40
CA ALA A 105 -18.46 11.76 -2.71
C ALA A 105 -17.23 12.71 -2.67
N ALA A 106 -17.35 13.85 -1.98
CA ALA A 106 -16.23 14.75 -1.76
C ALA A 106 -15.13 14.09 -0.88
N GLY A 107 -15.54 13.38 0.18
CA GLY A 107 -14.65 12.64 1.08
C GLY A 107 -13.83 11.57 0.37
N ASN A 108 -14.42 10.82 -0.57
CA ASN A 108 -13.71 9.85 -1.39
C ASN A 108 -12.62 10.48 -2.26
N THR A 109 -12.87 11.66 -2.81
CA THR A 109 -11.88 12.39 -3.61
C THR A 109 -10.74 12.88 -2.71
N ALA A 110 -11.07 13.43 -1.54
CA ALA A 110 -10.07 13.81 -0.54
C ALA A 110 -9.21 12.63 -0.07
N LYS A 111 -9.83 11.47 0.19
CA LYS A 111 -9.15 10.20 0.54
C LYS A 111 -8.20 9.73 -0.55
N ALA A 112 -8.58 9.86 -1.83
CA ALA A 112 -7.69 9.51 -2.94
C ALA A 112 -6.48 10.45 -3.02
N ILE A 113 -6.67 11.77 -2.89
CA ILE A 113 -5.59 12.76 -2.90
C ILE A 113 -4.62 12.51 -1.76
N THR A 114 -5.13 12.32 -0.54
CA THR A 114 -4.33 12.12 0.67
C THR A 114 -3.57 10.80 0.65
N LYS A 115 -4.16 9.71 0.14
CA LYS A 115 -3.42 8.45 -0.18
C LYS A 115 -2.27 8.72 -1.17
N GLY A 116 -2.50 9.54 -2.20
CA GLY A 116 -1.45 9.96 -3.14
C GLY A 116 -0.30 10.71 -2.47
N PHE A 117 -0.60 11.65 -1.55
CA PHE A 117 0.42 12.33 -0.75
C PHE A 117 1.20 11.36 0.14
N ALA A 118 0.52 10.44 0.83
CA ALA A 118 1.16 9.46 1.68
C ALA A 118 2.12 8.54 0.88
N ILE A 119 1.69 8.06 -0.29
CA ILE A 119 2.51 7.21 -1.15
C ILE A 119 3.65 8.02 -1.80
N GLY A 120 3.40 9.26 -2.22
CA GLY A 120 4.44 10.13 -2.77
C GLY A 120 5.54 10.47 -1.77
N ALA A 121 5.15 10.78 -0.52
CA ALA A 121 6.08 11.04 0.56
C ALA A 121 6.89 9.80 0.93
N ALA A 122 6.26 8.62 0.94
CA ALA A 122 6.95 7.36 1.10
C ALA A 122 7.99 7.15 -0.01
N GLY A 123 7.64 7.41 -1.27
CA GLY A 123 8.55 7.30 -2.41
C GLY A 123 9.79 8.21 -2.33
N LEU A 124 9.68 9.42 -1.76
CA LEU A 124 10.85 10.27 -1.50
C LEU A 124 11.65 9.79 -0.29
N THR A 125 10.98 9.34 0.76
CA THR A 125 11.61 8.85 2.00
C THR A 125 12.45 7.59 1.76
N VAL A 126 12.09 6.81 0.75
CA VAL A 126 12.78 5.58 0.34
C VAL A 126 14.27 5.75 0.08
N ILE A 127 14.67 6.81 -0.63
CA ILE A 127 16.08 7.02 -0.94
C ILE A 127 16.84 7.29 0.36
N ALA A 128 16.22 8.03 1.27
CA ALA A 128 16.77 8.25 2.60
C ALA A 128 16.81 6.96 3.43
N LEU A 129 15.81 6.07 3.34
CA LEU A 129 15.81 4.77 4.02
C LEU A 129 16.93 3.85 3.51
N LEU A 130 17.13 3.77 2.19
CA LEU A 130 18.23 3.00 1.60
C LEU A 130 19.60 3.56 2.00
N ALA A 131 19.75 4.89 2.00
CA ALA A 131 20.97 5.52 2.45
C ALA A 131 21.21 5.33 3.96
N THR A 132 20.15 5.36 4.77
CA THR A 132 20.23 5.08 6.21
C THR A 132 20.64 3.64 6.45
N PHE A 133 20.08 2.68 5.68
CA PHE A 133 20.51 1.28 5.74
C PHE A 133 21.98 1.11 5.34
N GLN A 134 22.44 1.77 4.27
CA GLN A 134 23.86 1.75 3.88
C GLN A 134 24.76 2.33 4.98
N ALA A 135 24.35 3.42 5.62
CA ALA A 135 25.10 4.02 6.72
C ALA A 135 25.18 3.09 7.94
N GLU A 136 24.08 2.42 8.32
CA GLU A 136 24.08 1.45 9.41
C GLU A 136 24.98 0.24 9.11
N VAL A 137 24.94 -0.27 7.87
CA VAL A 137 25.84 -1.34 7.44
C VAL A 137 27.29 -0.88 7.45
N ALA A 138 27.58 0.36 7.02
CA ALA A 138 28.92 0.92 7.06
C ALA A 138 29.46 1.00 8.49
N LEU A 139 28.66 1.51 9.44
CA LEU A 139 29.02 1.56 10.86
C LEU A 139 29.28 0.16 11.43
N ALA A 140 28.43 -0.81 11.09
CA ALA A 140 28.63 -2.19 11.52
C ALA A 140 29.91 -2.81 10.94
N LEU A 141 30.23 -2.52 9.68
CA LEU A 141 31.47 -2.96 9.05
C LEU A 141 32.69 -2.32 9.72
N GLU A 142 32.66 -1.01 9.97
CA GLU A 142 33.74 -0.28 10.63
C GLU A 142 34.04 -0.83 12.03
N ASP A 143 33.01 -1.11 12.84
CA ASP A 143 33.18 -1.71 14.17
C ASP A 143 33.78 -3.12 14.10
N LEU A 144 33.32 -3.95 13.16
CA LEU A 144 33.87 -5.31 12.98
C LEU A 144 35.32 -5.30 12.48
N ILE A 145 35.68 -4.33 11.63
CA ILE A 145 37.05 -4.12 11.17
C ILE A 145 37.93 -3.64 12.34
N ALA A 146 37.45 -2.68 13.13
CA ALA A 146 38.17 -2.17 14.30
C ALA A 146 38.43 -3.27 15.34
N ASN A 147 37.50 -4.20 15.49
CA ASN A 147 37.61 -5.37 16.37
C ASN A 147 38.41 -6.54 15.76
N GLY A 148 38.93 -6.39 14.54
CA GLY A 148 39.75 -7.41 13.86
C GLY A 148 38.99 -8.67 13.45
N LEU A 149 37.65 -8.60 13.39
CA LEU A 149 36.79 -9.73 13.02
C LEU A 149 36.63 -9.87 11.51
N ILE A 150 36.80 -8.77 10.76
CA ILE A 150 36.75 -8.73 9.29
C ILE A 150 37.95 -7.94 8.79
N THR A 151 38.59 -8.44 7.73
CA THR A 151 39.66 -7.73 7.02
C THR A 151 39.21 -7.38 5.62
N LEU A 152 39.31 -6.10 5.25
CA LEU A 152 39.04 -5.63 3.90
C LEU A 152 40.06 -6.22 2.91
N ALA A 153 39.61 -6.58 1.71
CA ALA A 153 40.55 -6.95 0.65
C ALA A 153 41.36 -5.72 0.22
N SER A 154 42.54 -5.96 -0.37
CA SER A 154 43.43 -4.88 -0.79
C SER A 154 42.76 -3.97 -1.82
N GLY A 155 42.50 -2.71 -1.43
CA GLY A 155 41.87 -1.70 -2.29
C GLY A 155 40.37 -1.50 -2.06
N GLU A 156 39.73 -2.30 -1.19
CA GLU A 156 38.34 -2.09 -0.80
C GLU A 156 38.24 -1.01 0.30
N THR A 157 37.29 -0.10 0.13
CA THR A 157 36.83 0.81 1.19
C THR A 157 35.45 0.36 1.69
N VAL A 158 35.11 0.72 2.92
CA VAL A 158 33.75 0.49 3.45
C VAL A 158 32.70 1.10 2.51
N GLU A 159 32.96 2.32 2.01
CA GLU A 159 32.12 2.99 1.00
C GLU A 159 31.91 2.14 -0.26
N SER A 160 32.97 1.50 -0.78
CA SER A 160 32.88 0.66 -1.97
C SER A 160 32.09 -0.62 -1.74
N LEU A 161 32.14 -1.19 -0.53
CA LEU A 161 31.41 -2.40 -0.18
C LEU A 161 29.90 -2.16 0.00
N VAL A 162 29.54 -1.02 0.59
CA VAL A 162 28.13 -0.63 0.79
C VAL A 162 27.48 -0.07 -0.47
N ALA A 163 28.26 0.23 -1.51
CA ALA A 163 27.73 0.67 -2.79
C ALA A 163 26.85 -0.43 -3.43
N LEU A 164 25.56 -0.13 -3.60
CA LEU A 164 24.59 -1.05 -4.19
C LEU A 164 24.58 -0.90 -5.71
N SER A 165 25.48 -1.62 -6.40
CA SER A 165 25.48 -1.68 -7.85
C SER A 165 24.52 -2.75 -8.37
N LEU A 166 23.61 -2.40 -9.29
CA LEU A 166 22.74 -3.38 -9.95
C LEU A 166 23.50 -4.37 -10.85
N LEU A 167 24.76 -4.09 -11.18
CA LEU A 167 25.62 -5.00 -11.94
C LEU A 167 26.19 -6.11 -11.06
N GLU A 168 26.16 -5.96 -9.73
CA GLU A 168 26.59 -6.99 -8.80
C GLU A 168 25.52 -8.09 -8.71
N PRO A 169 25.84 -9.36 -9.03
CA PRO A 169 24.88 -10.46 -9.00
C PRO A 169 24.12 -10.61 -7.68
N LYS A 170 24.77 -10.36 -6.54
CA LYS A 170 24.12 -10.41 -5.21
C LYS A 170 23.01 -9.36 -5.08
N VAL A 171 23.27 -8.13 -5.53
CA VAL A 171 22.30 -7.03 -5.51
C VAL A 171 21.17 -7.31 -6.49
N LEU A 172 21.50 -7.84 -7.68
CA LEU A 172 20.51 -8.20 -8.70
C LEU A 172 19.56 -9.31 -8.21
N LEU A 173 20.10 -10.37 -7.59
CA LEU A 173 19.31 -11.44 -6.96
C LEU A 173 18.33 -10.86 -5.94
N GLY A 174 18.84 -10.03 -5.03
CA GLY A 174 18.02 -9.34 -4.04
C GLY A 174 16.91 -8.53 -4.70
N THR A 175 17.26 -7.76 -5.74
CA THR A 175 16.32 -6.91 -6.48
C THR A 175 15.17 -7.70 -7.09
N PHE A 176 15.42 -8.86 -7.72
CA PHE A 176 14.35 -9.68 -8.28
C PHE A 176 13.42 -10.25 -7.21
N ILE A 177 13.97 -10.73 -6.10
CA ILE A 177 13.16 -11.20 -4.96
C ILE A 177 12.33 -10.04 -4.42
N GLY A 178 12.94 -8.86 -4.27
CA GLY A 178 12.29 -7.66 -3.80
C GLY A 178 11.13 -7.23 -4.69
N ILE A 179 11.31 -7.19 -6.01
CA ILE A 179 10.24 -6.84 -6.97
C ILE A 179 8.99 -7.72 -6.80
N ALA A 180 9.19 -9.00 -6.48
CA ALA A 180 8.08 -9.94 -6.29
C ALA A 180 7.35 -9.76 -4.96
N MET A 181 7.99 -9.18 -3.93
CA MET A 181 7.44 -9.15 -2.56
C MET A 181 6.15 -8.36 -2.43
N PRO A 182 6.02 -7.11 -2.93
CA PRO A 182 4.77 -6.38 -2.81
C PRO A 182 3.62 -7.06 -3.57
N ALA A 183 3.91 -7.71 -4.71
CA ALA A 183 2.91 -8.47 -5.45
C ALA A 183 2.43 -9.70 -4.65
N LEU A 184 3.36 -10.46 -4.06
CA LEU A 184 3.04 -11.61 -3.21
C LEU A 184 2.22 -11.19 -1.99
N PHE A 185 2.67 -10.15 -1.28
CA PHE A 185 1.98 -9.60 -0.11
C PHE A 185 0.56 -9.13 -0.47
N SER A 186 0.41 -8.40 -1.58
CA SER A 186 -0.89 -7.95 -2.06
C SER A 186 -1.81 -9.12 -2.39
N ALA A 187 -1.29 -10.15 -3.06
CA ALA A 187 -2.08 -11.34 -3.39
C ALA A 187 -2.58 -12.06 -2.12
N MET A 188 -1.74 -12.20 -1.10
CA MET A 188 -2.13 -12.80 0.19
C MET A 188 -3.28 -12.02 0.84
N LEU A 189 -3.17 -10.69 0.89
CA LEU A 189 -4.20 -9.83 1.46
C LEU A 189 -5.51 -9.87 0.66
N MET A 190 -5.45 -9.72 -0.66
CA MET A 190 -6.66 -9.74 -1.50
C MET A 190 -7.38 -11.08 -1.45
N LEU A 191 -6.64 -12.20 -1.51
CA LEU A 191 -7.22 -13.53 -1.36
C LEU A 191 -7.79 -13.74 0.05
N GLY A 192 -7.16 -13.16 1.08
CA GLY A 192 -7.67 -13.15 2.45
C GLY A 192 -8.99 -12.41 2.58
N VAL A 193 -9.10 -11.21 1.99
CA VAL A 193 -10.35 -10.45 1.92
C VAL A 193 -11.42 -11.26 1.18
N GLY A 194 -11.08 -11.89 0.05
CA GLY A 194 -12.02 -12.74 -0.70
C GLY A 194 -12.59 -13.90 0.14
N ARG A 195 -11.73 -14.61 0.88
CA ARG A 195 -12.17 -15.68 1.81
C ARG A 195 -13.09 -15.15 2.91
N ASN A 196 -12.78 -13.99 3.49
CA ASN A 196 -13.60 -13.38 4.53
C ASN A 196 -14.93 -12.84 4.00
N ALA A 197 -14.92 -12.25 2.79
CA ALA A 197 -16.13 -11.81 2.12
C ALA A 197 -17.06 -13.00 1.82
N GLU A 198 -16.54 -14.15 1.40
CA GLU A 198 -17.34 -15.36 1.18
C GLU A 198 -18.00 -15.85 2.49
N ARG A 199 -17.27 -15.82 3.61
CA ARG A 199 -17.82 -16.15 4.94
C ARG A 199 -18.93 -15.18 5.35
N MET A 200 -18.72 -13.88 5.15
CA MET A 200 -19.70 -12.83 5.43
C MET A 200 -20.96 -13.01 4.59
N ILE A 201 -20.83 -13.25 3.28
CA ILE A 201 -21.97 -13.47 2.37
C ILE A 201 -22.77 -14.70 2.79
N LYS A 202 -22.11 -15.80 3.17
CA LYS A 202 -22.79 -17.01 3.66
C LYS A 202 -23.57 -16.72 4.93
N GLU A 203 -23.01 -15.95 5.87
CA GLU A 203 -23.70 -15.59 7.11
C GLU A 203 -24.90 -14.66 6.86
N VAL A 204 -24.74 -13.61 6.04
CA VAL A 204 -25.86 -12.71 5.69
C VAL A 204 -26.99 -13.47 4.99
N ARG A 205 -26.65 -14.39 4.07
CA ARG A 205 -27.66 -15.26 3.42
C ARG A 205 -28.32 -16.23 4.39
N ARG A 206 -27.57 -16.77 5.36
CA ARG A 206 -28.11 -17.61 6.42
C ARG A 206 -29.13 -16.83 7.25
N GLN A 207 -28.78 -15.63 7.72
CA GLN A 207 -29.69 -14.78 8.49
C GLN A 207 -30.97 -14.44 7.71
N PHE A 208 -30.86 -14.06 6.44
CA PHE A 208 -32.05 -13.78 5.62
C PHE A 208 -32.95 -15.00 5.38
N LYS A 209 -32.39 -16.22 5.42
CA LYS A 209 -33.15 -17.46 5.23
C LYS A 209 -33.76 -17.98 6.53
N GLU A 210 -33.03 -17.89 7.63
CA GLU A 210 -33.36 -18.56 8.90
C GLU A 210 -34.08 -17.65 9.89
N ILE A 211 -33.89 -16.32 9.85
CA ILE A 211 -34.54 -15.37 10.76
C ILE A 211 -35.85 -14.90 10.13
N PRO A 212 -37.03 -15.36 10.61
CA PRO A 212 -38.31 -15.01 10.01
C PRO A 212 -38.63 -13.52 10.20
N GLY A 213 -39.06 -12.84 9.13
CA GLY A 213 -39.39 -11.42 9.19
C GLY A 213 -38.21 -10.48 8.97
N LEU A 214 -36.96 -10.98 8.87
CA LEU A 214 -35.79 -10.13 8.66
C LEU A 214 -35.77 -9.53 7.26
N LYS A 215 -36.05 -10.35 6.23
CA LYS A 215 -36.05 -9.89 4.84
C LYS A 215 -37.19 -8.90 4.55
N GLU A 216 -38.32 -9.09 5.23
CA GLU A 216 -39.49 -8.21 5.13
C GLU A 216 -39.36 -6.95 5.99
N GLY A 217 -38.34 -6.86 6.85
CA GLY A 217 -38.15 -5.71 7.75
C GLY A 217 -39.24 -5.60 8.82
N LYS A 218 -39.73 -6.73 9.36
CA LYS A 218 -40.77 -6.72 10.40
C LYS A 218 -40.28 -6.02 11.66
N GLU A 219 -41.17 -5.21 12.23
CA GLU A 219 -40.89 -4.46 13.45
C GLU A 219 -40.47 -5.40 14.61
N GLY A 220 -39.38 -5.05 15.30
CA GLY A 220 -38.82 -5.85 16.39
C GLY A 220 -37.90 -7.00 15.96
N VAL A 221 -37.84 -7.37 14.67
CA VAL A 221 -36.89 -8.36 14.16
C VAL A 221 -35.59 -7.66 13.78
N LYS A 222 -34.49 -8.01 14.46
CA LYS A 222 -33.17 -7.42 14.23
C LYS A 222 -32.20 -8.47 13.69
N PRO A 223 -31.30 -8.11 12.76
CA PRO A 223 -30.23 -8.99 12.33
C PRO A 223 -29.22 -9.21 13.47
N ASP A 224 -28.48 -10.31 13.40
CA ASP A 224 -27.39 -10.59 14.32
C ASP A 224 -26.11 -9.90 13.82
N TYR A 225 -25.91 -8.67 14.29
CA TYR A 225 -24.72 -7.88 14.00
C TYR A 225 -23.47 -8.45 14.67
N VAL A 226 -23.60 -9.03 15.87
CA VAL A 226 -22.47 -9.54 16.66
C VAL A 226 -21.76 -10.64 15.89
N ARG A 227 -22.52 -11.53 15.24
CA ARG A 227 -21.94 -12.60 14.44
C ARG A 227 -21.16 -12.10 13.23
N CYS A 228 -21.68 -11.09 12.53
CA CYS A 228 -20.97 -10.47 11.41
C CYS A 228 -19.67 -9.80 11.88
N VAL A 229 -19.70 -9.08 13.01
CA VAL A 229 -18.51 -8.46 13.61
C VAL A 229 -17.47 -9.53 13.97
N ASP A 230 -17.86 -10.61 14.64
CA ASP A 230 -16.97 -11.72 15.00
C ASP A 230 -16.27 -12.36 13.79
N ILE A 231 -17.02 -12.59 12.70
CA ILE A 231 -16.46 -13.11 11.44
C ILE A 231 -15.43 -12.14 10.85
N ALA A 232 -15.74 -10.84 10.82
CA ALA A 232 -14.83 -9.83 10.30
C ALA A 232 -13.56 -9.71 11.16
N THR A 233 -13.70 -9.66 12.49
CA THR A 233 -12.57 -9.54 13.43
C THR A 233 -11.65 -10.75 13.38
N THR A 234 -12.21 -11.95 13.56
CA THR A 234 -11.42 -13.20 13.55
C THR A 234 -10.80 -13.44 12.17
N GLY A 235 -11.55 -13.13 11.11
CA GLY A 235 -11.08 -13.20 9.74
C GLY A 235 -9.90 -12.28 9.47
N ALA A 236 -9.98 -11.02 9.90
CA ALA A 236 -8.90 -10.04 9.68
C ALA A 236 -7.59 -10.49 10.33
N LEU A 237 -7.63 -10.94 11.60
CA LEU A 237 -6.44 -11.40 12.32
C LEU A 237 -5.81 -12.64 11.67
N ARG A 238 -6.65 -13.61 11.27
CA ARG A 238 -6.19 -14.87 10.68
C ARG A 238 -5.53 -14.69 9.32
N GLU A 239 -6.00 -13.73 8.51
CA GLU A 239 -5.47 -13.48 7.18
C GLU A 239 -4.26 -12.53 7.19
N LEU A 240 -4.16 -11.62 8.18
CA LEU A 240 -3.04 -10.69 8.30
C LEU A 240 -1.76 -11.37 8.79
N LEU A 241 -1.85 -12.26 9.79
CA LEU A 241 -0.70 -12.92 10.41
C LEU A 241 0.24 -13.61 9.40
N PRO A 242 -0.25 -14.42 8.44
CA PRO A 242 0.60 -15.03 7.44
C PRO A 242 1.32 -14.01 6.57
N ALA A 243 0.63 -12.96 6.12
CA ALA A 243 1.23 -11.93 5.27
C ALA A 243 2.38 -11.21 5.98
N SER A 244 2.18 -10.78 7.23
CA SER A 244 3.23 -10.14 8.04
C SER A 244 4.39 -11.09 8.34
N THR A 245 4.10 -12.35 8.68
CA THR A 245 5.13 -13.34 9.02
C THR A 245 6.00 -13.68 7.81
N VAL A 246 5.40 -13.84 6.62
CA VAL A 246 6.15 -14.08 5.37
C VAL A 246 7.03 -12.88 5.04
N THR A 247 6.52 -11.65 5.13
CA THR A 247 7.31 -10.45 4.88
C THR A 247 8.55 -10.37 5.76
N ILE A 248 8.40 -10.56 7.08
CA ILE A 248 9.52 -10.52 8.03
C ILE A 248 10.46 -11.71 7.78
N GLY A 249 9.92 -12.91 7.63
CA GLY A 249 10.71 -14.13 7.42
C GLY A 249 11.55 -14.08 6.15
N VAL A 250 10.99 -13.61 5.03
CA VAL A 250 11.75 -13.45 3.77
C VAL A 250 12.81 -12.38 3.91
N THR A 251 12.52 -11.26 4.58
CA THR A 251 13.51 -10.19 4.81
C THR A 251 14.72 -10.72 5.57
N LEU A 252 14.50 -11.46 6.67
CA LEU A 252 15.56 -12.08 7.45
C LEU A 252 16.29 -13.17 6.66
N ALA A 253 15.57 -14.01 5.92
CA ALA A 253 16.17 -15.06 5.10
C ALA A 253 17.09 -14.47 4.02
N VAL A 254 16.65 -13.43 3.30
CA VAL A 254 17.47 -12.74 2.30
C VAL A 254 18.72 -12.13 2.94
N GLY A 255 18.58 -11.51 4.12
CA GLY A 255 19.71 -10.96 4.86
C GLY A 255 20.71 -12.02 5.31
N PHE A 256 20.27 -13.02 6.08
CA PHE A 256 21.17 -14.05 6.63
C PHE A 256 21.71 -15.03 5.58
N ILE A 257 21.05 -15.19 4.43
CA ILE A 257 21.57 -16.05 3.35
C ILE A 257 22.48 -15.23 2.41
N GLY A 258 21.96 -14.15 1.84
CA GLY A 258 22.64 -13.38 0.79
C GLY A 258 23.50 -12.22 1.27
N GLY A 259 23.44 -11.88 2.56
CA GLY A 259 24.17 -10.77 3.14
C GLY A 259 23.54 -9.40 2.87
N PHE A 260 24.24 -8.35 3.33
CA PHE A 260 23.72 -6.98 3.28
C PHE A 260 23.56 -6.42 1.86
N GLN A 261 24.37 -6.88 0.89
CA GLN A 261 24.28 -6.45 -0.51
C GLN A 261 22.99 -6.98 -1.16
N THR A 262 22.68 -8.28 -0.98
CA THR A 262 21.42 -8.86 -1.44
C THR A 262 20.23 -8.24 -0.70
N LEU A 263 20.35 -7.97 0.61
CA LEU A 263 19.30 -7.29 1.36
C LEU A 263 19.05 -5.86 0.84
N GLY A 264 20.10 -5.11 0.53
CA GLY A 264 19.99 -3.77 -0.05
C GLY A 264 19.27 -3.78 -1.42
N GLY A 265 19.63 -4.72 -2.29
CA GLY A 265 18.91 -4.95 -3.55
C GLY A 265 17.44 -5.33 -3.33
N PHE A 266 17.17 -6.20 -2.36
CA PHE A 266 15.82 -6.61 -1.98
C PHE A 266 14.95 -5.48 -1.47
N LEU A 267 15.50 -4.59 -0.62
CA LEU A 267 14.80 -3.38 -0.19
C LEU A 267 14.51 -2.48 -1.40
N ALA A 268 15.50 -2.19 -2.23
CA ALA A 268 15.33 -1.36 -3.42
C ALA A 268 14.25 -1.90 -4.37
N GLY A 269 14.30 -3.19 -4.70
CA GLY A 269 13.31 -3.85 -5.55
C GLY A 269 11.90 -3.85 -4.96
N SER A 270 11.76 -4.14 -3.66
CA SER A 270 10.48 -4.12 -2.93
C SER A 270 9.87 -2.74 -2.92
N ILE A 271 10.70 -1.73 -2.79
CA ILE A 271 10.26 -0.36 -2.75
C ILE A 271 9.76 0.10 -4.12
N PHE A 272 10.57 -0.05 -5.18
CA PHE A 272 10.20 0.48 -6.50
C PHE A 272 8.95 -0.21 -7.06
N SER A 273 8.86 -1.53 -6.92
CA SER A 273 7.66 -2.28 -7.30
C SER A 273 6.47 -1.97 -6.39
N GLY A 274 6.71 -1.77 -5.10
CA GLY A 274 5.67 -1.46 -4.12
C GLY A 274 5.06 -0.08 -4.35
N LEU A 275 5.87 0.92 -4.68
CA LEU A 275 5.40 2.26 -5.02
C LEU A 275 4.47 2.23 -6.25
N LEU A 276 4.85 1.48 -7.28
CA LEU A 276 4.03 1.27 -8.48
C LEU A 276 2.70 0.60 -8.14
N LEU A 277 2.72 -0.50 -7.37
CA LEU A 277 1.52 -1.26 -7.03
C LEU A 277 0.61 -0.51 -6.06
N ALA A 278 1.16 0.21 -5.09
CA ALA A 278 0.40 1.01 -4.14
C ALA A 278 -0.39 2.13 -4.85
N LEU A 279 0.26 2.85 -5.78
CA LEU A 279 -0.39 3.88 -6.60
C LEU A 279 -1.47 3.27 -7.50
N LEU A 280 -1.13 2.20 -8.22
CA LEU A 280 -2.06 1.48 -9.09
C LEU A 280 -3.32 1.05 -8.33
N MET A 281 -3.16 0.34 -7.21
CA MET A 281 -4.29 -0.22 -6.47
C MET A 281 -5.16 0.86 -5.83
N SER A 282 -4.54 1.88 -5.25
CA SER A 282 -5.27 3.00 -4.63
C SER A 282 -6.09 3.78 -5.66
N ASN A 283 -5.50 4.09 -6.81
CA ASN A 283 -6.15 4.89 -7.86
C ASN A 283 -7.19 4.07 -8.63
N ALA A 284 -6.90 2.83 -8.99
CA ALA A 284 -7.85 1.96 -9.68
C ALA A 284 -9.09 1.70 -8.82
N GLY A 285 -8.91 1.37 -7.53
CA GLY A 285 -10.02 1.18 -6.61
C GLY A 285 -10.83 2.45 -6.37
N GLY A 286 -10.18 3.61 -6.19
CA GLY A 286 -10.90 4.90 -6.10
C GLY A 286 -11.67 5.25 -7.38
N LEU A 287 -11.12 4.90 -8.55
CA LEU A 287 -11.78 5.12 -9.83
C LEU A 287 -13.04 4.25 -10.02
N TRP A 288 -13.00 2.98 -9.61
CA TRP A 288 -14.19 2.11 -9.65
C TRP A 288 -15.29 2.60 -8.72
N ASP A 289 -14.94 3.01 -7.49
CA ASP A 289 -15.90 3.56 -6.53
C ASP A 289 -16.55 4.85 -7.05
N ASN A 290 -15.74 5.77 -7.56
CA ASN A 290 -16.24 7.02 -8.14
C ASN A 290 -17.07 6.78 -9.40
N ALA A 291 -16.77 5.73 -10.19
CA ALA A 291 -17.59 5.34 -11.32
C ALA A 291 -18.96 4.81 -10.88
N LYS A 292 -19.02 4.02 -9.81
CA LYS A 292 -20.28 3.56 -9.19
C LYS A 292 -21.08 4.76 -8.69
N LYS A 293 -20.50 5.62 -7.84
CA LYS A 293 -21.16 6.83 -7.31
C LYS A 293 -21.67 7.75 -8.41
N TYR A 294 -20.91 7.91 -9.50
CA TYR A 294 -21.36 8.71 -10.65
C TYR A 294 -22.63 8.15 -11.31
N ILE A 295 -22.75 6.83 -11.46
CA ILE A 295 -23.98 6.19 -11.98
C ILE A 295 -25.14 6.36 -10.99
N GLU A 296 -24.85 6.32 -9.68
CA GLU A 296 -25.86 6.50 -8.62
C GLU A 296 -26.54 7.88 -8.64
N THR A 297 -25.90 8.90 -9.21
CA THR A 297 -26.51 10.23 -9.44
C THR A 297 -27.61 10.24 -10.51
N GLY A 298 -27.86 9.12 -11.20
CA GLY A 298 -28.89 8.98 -12.25
C GLY A 298 -28.32 8.90 -13.67
N VAL A 299 -27.02 9.12 -13.84
CA VAL A 299 -26.36 8.98 -15.14
C VAL A 299 -26.29 7.49 -15.53
N HIS A 300 -26.43 7.20 -16.83
CA HIS A 300 -26.39 5.83 -17.36
C HIS A 300 -27.43 4.86 -16.77
N GLY A 301 -28.57 5.37 -16.30
CA GLY A 301 -29.70 4.57 -15.85
C GLY A 301 -29.90 4.53 -14.33
N GLY A 302 -28.99 5.10 -13.53
CA GLY A 302 -29.20 5.22 -12.09
C GLY A 302 -29.07 3.92 -11.30
N LYS A 303 -29.38 3.99 -10.00
CA LYS A 303 -29.38 2.85 -9.07
C LYS A 303 -30.27 1.72 -9.58
N GLY A 304 -29.76 0.49 -9.54
CA GLY A 304 -30.49 -0.73 -9.94
C GLY A 304 -30.41 -1.08 -11.44
N SER A 305 -29.91 -0.16 -12.28
CA SER A 305 -29.66 -0.43 -13.70
C SER A 305 -28.57 -1.48 -13.91
N ASP A 306 -28.49 -2.05 -15.12
CA ASP A 306 -27.43 -3.03 -15.43
C ASP A 306 -26.04 -2.40 -15.43
N ALA A 307 -25.93 -1.11 -15.81
CA ALA A 307 -24.70 -0.34 -15.67
C ALA A 307 -24.31 -0.12 -14.20
N HIS A 308 -25.28 0.10 -13.31
CA HIS A 308 -25.01 0.20 -11.87
C HIS A 308 -24.52 -1.12 -11.30
N LYS A 309 -25.18 -2.25 -11.63
CA LYS A 309 -24.71 -3.58 -11.21
C LYS A 309 -23.28 -3.87 -11.70
N ALA A 310 -22.96 -3.51 -12.94
CA ALA A 310 -21.61 -3.65 -13.47
C ALA A 310 -20.58 -2.80 -12.71
N ALA A 311 -20.92 -1.56 -12.36
CA ALA A 311 -20.05 -0.69 -11.59
C ALA A 311 -19.89 -1.16 -10.13
N VAL A 312 -20.93 -1.72 -9.51
CA VAL A 312 -20.83 -2.35 -8.18
C VAL A 312 -19.85 -3.52 -8.21
N VAL A 313 -19.85 -4.35 -9.26
CA VAL A 313 -18.84 -5.41 -9.41
C VAL A 313 -17.42 -4.84 -9.51
N GLY A 314 -17.23 -3.74 -10.26
CA GLY A 314 -15.94 -3.05 -10.33
C GLY A 314 -15.47 -2.51 -8.98
N ASP A 315 -16.38 -1.89 -8.20
CA ASP A 315 -16.07 -1.38 -6.86
C ASP A 315 -15.70 -2.51 -5.88
N MET A 316 -16.41 -3.64 -5.94
CA MET A 316 -16.09 -4.83 -5.14
C MET A 316 -14.71 -5.43 -5.47
N VAL A 317 -14.23 -5.26 -6.72
CA VAL A 317 -12.83 -5.57 -7.10
C VAL A 317 -11.87 -4.51 -6.53
N GLY A 318 -12.30 -3.25 -6.53
CA GLY A 318 -11.56 -2.09 -6.05
C GLY A 318 -11.39 -1.99 -4.53
N ASP A 319 -12.31 -2.53 -3.73
CA ASP A 319 -12.25 -2.47 -2.26
C ASP A 319 -10.98 -3.11 -1.68
N PRO A 320 -10.64 -4.38 -1.99
CA PRO A 320 -9.38 -4.96 -1.50
C PRO A 320 -8.15 -4.28 -2.10
N PHE A 321 -8.26 -3.65 -3.28
CA PHE A 321 -7.19 -2.86 -3.89
C PHE A 321 -6.92 -1.58 -3.07
N LYS A 322 -7.94 -0.72 -2.90
CA LYS A 322 -7.76 0.63 -2.34
C LYS A 322 -7.72 0.66 -0.83
N ASP A 323 -8.35 -0.28 -0.12
CA ASP A 323 -8.51 -0.23 1.34
C ASP A 323 -7.81 -1.37 2.09
N THR A 324 -7.19 -2.31 1.38
CA THR A 324 -6.39 -3.37 2.01
C THR A 324 -4.99 -3.44 1.43
N ALA A 325 -4.81 -3.91 0.20
CA ALA A 325 -3.49 -4.18 -0.36
C ALA A 325 -2.68 -2.91 -0.63
N GLY A 326 -3.24 -1.96 -1.39
CA GLY A 326 -2.56 -0.74 -1.81
C GLY A 326 -1.94 0.06 -0.66
N PRO A 327 -2.72 0.48 0.35
CA PRO A 327 -2.19 1.20 1.50
C PRO A 327 -1.22 0.37 2.36
N SER A 328 -1.45 -0.94 2.49
CA SER A 328 -0.61 -1.80 3.35
C SER A 328 0.79 -2.01 2.80
N ILE A 329 1.01 -1.85 1.49
CA ILE A 329 2.36 -1.93 0.89
C ILE A 329 3.30 -0.91 1.52
N ASN A 330 2.83 0.30 1.86
CA ASN A 330 3.66 1.32 2.49
C ASN A 330 4.15 0.87 3.88
N THR A 331 3.24 0.30 4.67
CA THR A 331 3.59 -0.27 5.98
C THR A 331 4.52 -1.47 5.83
N MET A 332 4.28 -2.33 4.84
CA MET A 332 5.14 -3.47 4.54
C MET A 332 6.58 -3.02 4.26
N ILE A 333 6.78 -2.04 3.37
CA ILE A 333 8.09 -1.46 3.06
C ILE A 333 8.76 -0.92 4.33
N THR A 334 8.02 -0.18 5.15
CA THR A 334 8.54 0.41 6.38
C THR A 334 9.01 -0.67 7.36
N VAL A 335 8.21 -1.73 7.56
CA VAL A 335 8.56 -2.86 8.42
C VAL A 335 9.79 -3.60 7.90
N MET A 336 9.86 -3.86 6.59
CA MET A 336 11.01 -4.54 5.97
C MET A 336 12.30 -3.74 6.16
N SER A 337 12.25 -2.42 5.93
CA SER A 337 13.40 -1.54 6.12
C SER A 337 13.84 -1.49 7.59
N LEU A 338 12.89 -1.37 8.53
CA LEU A 338 13.20 -1.38 9.97
C LEU A 338 13.80 -2.70 10.43
N VAL A 339 13.26 -3.84 9.98
CA VAL A 339 13.81 -5.17 10.28
C VAL A 339 15.22 -5.31 9.68
N ALA A 340 15.41 -4.89 8.43
CA ALA A 340 16.72 -4.93 7.79
C ALA A 340 17.77 -4.12 8.56
N SER A 341 17.44 -2.89 8.96
CA SER A 341 18.34 -2.04 9.76
C SER A 341 18.60 -2.61 11.15
N LEU A 342 17.56 -3.11 11.84
CA LEU A 342 17.69 -3.68 13.19
C LEU A 342 18.65 -4.88 13.23
N PHE A 343 18.61 -5.72 12.19
CA PHE A 343 19.46 -6.92 12.09
C PHE A 343 20.74 -6.69 11.29
N ALA A 344 21.03 -5.45 10.83
CA ALA A 344 22.14 -5.17 9.92
C ALA A 344 23.48 -5.67 10.48
N ALA A 345 23.82 -5.34 11.73
CA ALA A 345 25.07 -5.77 12.37
C ALA A 345 25.20 -7.30 12.42
N LEU A 346 24.11 -8.00 12.79
CA LEU A 346 24.10 -9.48 12.82
C LEU A 346 24.23 -10.08 11.43
N ILE A 347 23.63 -9.47 10.41
CA ILE A 347 23.69 -9.93 9.03
C ILE A 347 25.09 -9.72 8.43
N VAL A 348 25.73 -8.60 8.73
CA VAL A 348 27.12 -8.35 8.31
C VAL A 348 28.04 -9.43 8.90
N GLN A 349 27.85 -9.79 10.16
CA GLN A 349 28.69 -10.78 10.85
C GLN A 349 28.37 -12.24 10.49
N TYR A 350 27.10 -12.60 10.30
CA TYR A 350 26.64 -14.00 10.24
C TYR A 350 25.86 -14.37 8.97
N ASN A 351 26.22 -13.82 7.81
CA ASN A 351 25.59 -14.24 6.56
C ASN A 351 26.25 -15.47 5.92
N LEU A 352 25.43 -16.37 5.38
CA LEU A 352 25.87 -17.64 4.80
C LEU A 352 26.79 -17.46 3.60
N PHE A 353 26.52 -16.50 2.71
CA PHE A 353 27.40 -16.23 1.56
C PHE A 353 28.80 -15.83 2.02
N GLY A 354 28.91 -14.93 3.00
CA GLY A 354 30.18 -14.56 3.62
C GLY A 354 30.89 -15.76 4.28
N ILE A 355 30.16 -16.62 4.99
CA ILE A 355 30.72 -17.85 5.59
C ILE A 355 31.24 -18.82 4.52
N LEU A 356 30.55 -18.89 3.37
CA LEU A 356 30.92 -19.75 2.25
C LEU A 356 31.96 -19.11 1.30
N GLY A 357 32.36 -17.86 1.53
CA GLY A 357 33.28 -17.12 0.66
C GLY A 357 32.69 -16.76 -0.71
N LEU A 358 31.37 -16.66 -0.80
CA LEU A 358 30.59 -16.31 -2.00
C LEU A 358 30.30 -14.82 -2.08
#